data_AF-U1NT71-F1
#
_entry.id   AF-U1NT71-F1
#
_cell.length_a   1.000
_cell.length_b   1.000
_cell.length_c   1.000
_cell.angle_alpha   90.00
_cell.angle_beta   90.00
_cell.angle_gamma   90.00
#
_symmetry.space_group_name_H-M   'P 1'
#
loop_
_entity.id
_entity.type
_entity.pdbx_description
1 polymer ?
#
loop_
_entity_poly.entity_id
_entity_poly.type
_entity_poly.pdbx_seq_one_letter_code
_entity_poly.pdbx_strand_id
1 'polypeptide(L)'
;MNLDELRSVQSKERRKDSLQQLRDSFYQDVAAYIEDLRAERDRRAEQVDNPFSDDEVGRLSDELDTAEEVAESLYERRVGKVVKLASFAAADMSADQEGLTHEEQALFDDLVDRIKRNKANVLDVLAGEGGSPATGTADSGAAADTAESSASPPTEVDTNRRRTDHYRRRERRRR
;
A
#
# COMPACT_ATOMS: atom_id res chain seq x y z
N MET A 1 -19.23 5.89 11.68
CA MET A 1 -17.76 5.85 11.71
C MET A 1 -17.28 7.02 12.55
N ASN A 2 -16.32 6.78 13.44
CA ASN A 2 -15.58 7.79 14.19
C ASN A 2 -14.18 7.24 14.54
N LEU A 3 -13.31 8.06 15.14
CA LEU A 3 -11.93 7.66 15.45
C LEU A 3 -11.85 6.43 16.38
N ASP A 4 -12.72 6.34 17.39
CA ASP A 4 -12.71 5.22 18.34
C ASP A 4 -13.17 3.91 17.69
N GLU A 5 -14.19 3.96 16.84
CA GLU A 5 -14.62 2.84 16.01
C GLU A 5 -13.49 2.37 15.08
N LEU A 6 -12.82 3.30 14.39
CA LEU A 6 -11.72 3.01 13.48
C LEU A 6 -10.52 2.38 14.23
N ARG A 7 -10.14 2.91 15.40
CA ARG A 7 -9.10 2.33 16.27
C ARG A 7 -9.47 0.95 16.80
N SER A 8 -10.74 0.73 17.11
CA SER A 8 -11.25 -0.59 17.53
C SER A 8 -11.11 -1.61 16.41
N VAL A 9 -11.47 -1.24 15.18
CA VAL A 9 -11.26 -2.07 13.98
C VAL A 9 -9.78 -2.36 13.78
N GLN A 10 -8.91 -1.34 13.77
CA GLN A 10 -7.46 -1.53 13.64
C GLN A 10 -6.89 -2.48 14.69
N SER A 11 -7.31 -2.32 15.94
CA SER A 11 -6.86 -3.17 17.05
C SER A 11 -7.27 -4.63 16.88
N LYS A 12 -8.49 -4.89 16.41
CA LYS A 12 -8.98 -6.23 16.14
C LYS A 12 -8.30 -6.84 14.92
N GLU A 13 -8.11 -6.07 13.85
CA GLU A 13 -7.39 -6.50 12.64
C GLU A 13 -5.97 -6.97 12.96
N ARG A 14 -5.26 -6.21 13.80
CA ARG A 14 -3.88 -6.55 14.22
C ARG A 14 -3.79 -7.87 15.00
N ARG A 15 -4.84 -8.28 15.70
CA ARG A 15 -4.85 -9.49 16.54
C ARG A 15 -5.22 -10.75 15.76
N LYS A 16 -5.92 -10.63 14.64
CA LYS A 16 -6.31 -11.77 13.80
C LYS A 16 -5.23 -12.08 12.76
N ASP A 17 -4.99 -13.35 12.48
CA ASP A 17 -4.17 -13.77 11.32
C ASP A 17 -4.97 -13.78 10.02
N SER A 18 -6.28 -14.09 10.10
CA SER A 18 -7.23 -13.93 8.99
C SER A 18 -7.77 -12.50 8.92
N LEU A 19 -8.46 -12.19 7.81
CA LEU A 19 -9.19 -10.93 7.68
C LEU A 19 -10.29 -10.87 8.74
N GLN A 20 -10.44 -9.71 9.37
CA GLN A 20 -11.66 -9.44 10.10
C GLN A 20 -12.79 -9.21 9.09
N GLN A 21 -13.98 -9.72 9.39
CA GLN A 21 -15.20 -9.34 8.68
C GLN A 21 -15.50 -7.85 8.89
N LEU A 22 -15.39 -7.09 7.82
CA LEU A 22 -15.84 -5.72 7.70
C LEU A 22 -17.07 -5.67 6.81
N ARG A 23 -17.81 -4.58 6.88
CA ARG A 23 -18.89 -4.31 5.91
C ARG A 23 -18.25 -3.91 4.59
N ASP A 24 -18.92 -4.23 3.49
CA ASP A 24 -18.39 -3.94 2.16
C ASP A 24 -18.16 -2.45 1.92
N SER A 25 -18.98 -1.58 2.52
CA SER A 25 -18.88 -0.11 2.47
C SER A 25 -17.83 0.48 3.43
N PHE A 26 -17.05 -0.32 4.14
CA PHE A 26 -16.21 0.16 5.24
C PHE A 26 -15.25 1.29 4.81
N TYR A 27 -14.56 1.15 3.67
CA TYR A 27 -13.65 2.19 3.20
C TYR A 27 -14.38 3.47 2.77
N GLN A 28 -15.61 3.36 2.28
CA GLN A 28 -16.47 4.50 1.97
C GLN A 28 -16.88 5.24 3.26
N ASP A 29 -17.23 4.50 4.31
CA ASP A 29 -17.56 5.07 5.62
C ASP A 29 -16.36 5.81 6.25
N VAL A 30 -15.14 5.28 6.08
CA VAL A 30 -13.90 5.94 6.52
C VAL A 30 -13.62 7.20 5.70
N ALA A 31 -13.79 7.13 4.37
CA ALA A 31 -13.60 8.29 3.50
C ALA A 31 -14.57 9.42 3.85
N ALA A 32 -15.86 9.11 4.06
CA ALA A 32 -16.86 10.09 4.48
C ALA A 32 -16.48 10.74 5.82
N TYR A 33 -16.02 9.95 6.79
CA TYR A 33 -15.57 10.46 8.09
C TYR A 33 -14.38 11.44 7.98
N ILE A 34 -13.38 11.10 7.16
CA ILE A 34 -12.20 11.95 6.92
C ILE A 34 -12.61 13.26 6.24
N GLU A 35 -13.51 13.20 5.25
CA GLU A 35 -14.04 14.39 4.58
C GLU A 35 -14.85 15.27 5.53
N ASP A 36 -15.69 14.69 6.39
CA ASP A 36 -16.44 15.44 7.41
C ASP A 36 -15.51 16.17 8.38
N LEU A 37 -14.42 15.52 8.84
CA LEU A 37 -13.41 16.13 9.69
C LEU A 37 -12.70 17.30 8.99
N ARG A 38 -12.33 17.13 7.72
CA ARG A 38 -11.70 18.19 6.91
C ARG A 38 -12.64 19.38 6.77
N ALA A 39 -13.88 19.13 6.38
CA ALA A 39 -14.89 20.17 6.19
C ALA A 39 -15.17 20.94 7.49
N GLU A 40 -15.25 20.25 8.64
CA GLU A 40 -15.49 20.90 9.93
C GLU A 40 -14.30 21.77 10.36
N ARG A 41 -13.07 21.26 10.23
CA ARG A 41 -11.85 22.03 10.51
C ARG A 41 -11.81 23.29 9.65
N ASP A 42 -12.09 23.15 8.36
CA ASP A 42 -11.98 24.26 7.40
C ASP A 42 -13.04 25.33 7.69
N ARG A 43 -14.29 24.92 7.96
CA ARG A 43 -15.35 25.83 8.44
C ARG A 43 -14.94 26.55 9.72
N ARG A 44 -14.32 25.86 10.67
CA ARG A 44 -13.92 26.43 11.95
C ARG A 44 -12.77 27.42 11.81
N ALA A 45 -11.83 27.14 10.90
CA ALA A 45 -10.73 28.03 10.56
C ALA A 45 -11.21 29.33 9.90
N GLU A 46 -12.24 29.28 9.06
CA GLU A 46 -12.82 30.47 8.43
C GLU A 46 -13.53 31.40 9.44
N GLN A 47 -13.96 30.88 10.58
CA GLN A 47 -14.74 31.61 11.59
C GLN A 47 -13.90 32.35 12.64
N VAL A 48 -12.57 32.16 12.65
CA VAL A 48 -11.68 32.79 13.64
C VAL A 48 -10.55 33.60 13.04
N ASP A 49 -10.16 34.63 13.78
CA ASP A 49 -9.11 35.58 13.35
C ASP A 49 -7.73 34.93 13.22
N ASN A 50 -7.41 33.94 14.08
CA ASN A 50 -6.15 33.21 14.03
C ASN A 50 -6.35 31.69 14.20
N PRO A 51 -6.57 30.96 13.09
CA PRO A 51 -6.81 29.51 13.12
C PRO A 51 -5.66 28.70 13.73
N PHE A 52 -4.41 29.18 13.63
CA PHE A 52 -3.24 28.47 14.14
C PHE A 52 -3.13 28.48 15.68
N SER A 53 -3.87 29.37 16.34
CA SER A 53 -3.93 29.46 17.80
C SER A 53 -5.27 29.01 18.36
N ASP A 54 -6.13 28.46 17.50
CA ASP A 54 -7.44 28.00 17.90
C ASP A 54 -7.40 26.52 18.34
N ASP A 55 -7.81 26.26 19.58
CA ASP A 55 -7.78 24.91 20.18
C ASP A 55 -8.65 23.91 19.42
N GLU A 56 -9.74 24.36 18.80
CA GLU A 56 -10.68 23.49 18.08
C GLU A 56 -10.16 23.13 16.70
N VAL A 57 -9.63 24.11 15.94
CA VAL A 57 -8.92 23.85 14.69
C VAL A 57 -7.74 22.89 14.92
N GLY A 58 -6.98 23.11 16.00
CA GLY A 58 -5.88 22.23 16.39
C GLY A 58 -6.34 20.80 16.67
N ARG A 59 -7.39 20.63 17.48
CA ARG A 59 -7.96 19.30 17.80
C ARG A 59 -8.47 18.57 16.57
N LEU A 60 -9.22 19.24 15.70
CA LEU A 60 -9.75 18.66 14.46
C LEU A 60 -8.61 18.26 13.50
N SER A 61 -7.55 19.06 13.44
CA SER A 61 -6.36 18.74 12.64
C SER A 61 -5.63 17.50 13.18
N ASP A 62 -5.41 17.42 14.49
CA ASP A 62 -4.77 16.25 15.12
C ASP A 62 -5.62 14.99 14.97
N GLU A 63 -6.95 15.10 15.08
CA GLU A 63 -7.88 14.01 14.88
C GLU A 63 -7.90 13.51 13.43
N LEU A 64 -7.89 14.43 12.46
CA LEU A 64 -7.76 14.10 11.04
C LEU A 64 -6.44 13.38 10.74
N ASP A 65 -5.30 13.96 11.14
CA ASP A 65 -3.97 13.35 10.96
C ASP A 65 -3.99 11.91 11.55
N THR A 66 -4.57 11.75 12.73
CA THR A 66 -4.64 10.44 13.39
C THR A 66 -5.58 9.46 12.67
N ALA A 67 -6.72 9.92 12.17
CA ALA A 67 -7.66 9.08 11.44
C ALA A 67 -7.03 8.55 10.14
N GLU A 68 -6.33 9.40 9.41
CA GLU A 68 -5.59 9.03 8.19
C GLU A 68 -4.50 7.99 8.50
N GLU A 69 -3.68 8.20 9.52
CA GLU A 69 -2.62 7.25 9.91
C GLU A 69 -3.20 5.88 10.33
N VAL A 70 -4.32 5.87 11.07
CA VAL A 70 -4.97 4.63 11.49
C VAL A 70 -5.56 3.89 10.30
N ALA A 71 -6.21 4.60 9.37
CA ALA A 71 -6.78 4.03 8.16
C ALA A 71 -5.70 3.43 7.23
N GLU A 72 -4.60 4.16 7.02
CA GLU A 72 -3.46 3.69 6.23
C GLU A 72 -2.86 2.42 6.84
N SER A 73 -2.56 2.45 8.14
CA SER A 73 -1.99 1.29 8.84
C SER A 73 -2.93 0.08 8.83
N LEU A 74 -4.25 0.32 8.89
CA LEU A 74 -5.24 -0.74 8.76
C LEU A 74 -5.21 -1.36 7.35
N TYR A 75 -5.19 -0.52 6.30
CA TYR A 75 -5.11 -0.97 4.91
C TYR A 75 -3.83 -1.80 4.67
N GLU A 76 -2.66 -1.32 5.12
CA GLU A 76 -1.38 -2.03 4.97
C GLU A 76 -1.42 -3.45 5.60
N ARG A 77 -2.09 -3.57 6.74
CA ARG A 77 -2.25 -4.86 7.42
C ARG A 77 -3.18 -5.79 6.65
N ARG A 78 -4.29 -5.26 6.14
CA ARG A 78 -5.28 -6.04 5.40
C ARG A 78 -4.77 -6.47 4.03
N VAL A 79 -4.10 -5.58 3.29
CA VAL A 79 -3.55 -5.92 1.97
C VAL A 79 -2.52 -7.04 2.04
N GLY A 80 -1.70 -7.09 3.11
CA GLY A 80 -0.78 -8.21 3.34
C GLY A 80 -1.51 -9.56 3.47
N LYS A 81 -2.69 -9.58 4.10
CA LYS A 81 -3.53 -10.78 4.22
C LYS A 81 -4.20 -11.13 2.91
N VAL A 82 -4.69 -10.14 2.16
CA VAL A 82 -5.25 -10.33 0.81
C VAL A 82 -4.23 -10.99 -0.11
N VAL A 83 -2.98 -10.49 -0.12
CA VAL A 83 -1.88 -11.09 -0.92
C VAL A 83 -1.59 -12.53 -0.50
N LYS A 84 -1.57 -12.81 0.81
CA LYS A 84 -1.40 -14.18 1.35
C LYS A 84 -2.53 -15.11 0.86
N LEU A 85 -3.78 -14.67 0.96
CA LEU A 85 -4.95 -15.43 0.50
C LEU A 85 -4.90 -15.67 -1.01
N ALA A 86 -4.59 -14.65 -1.81
CA ALA A 86 -4.48 -14.76 -3.26
C ALA A 86 -3.39 -15.77 -3.66
N SER A 87 -2.26 -15.79 -2.94
CA SER A 87 -1.20 -16.77 -3.16
C SER A 87 -1.65 -18.21 -2.93
N PHE A 88 -2.47 -18.46 -1.90
CA PHE A 88 -3.05 -19.79 -1.65
C PHE A 88 -4.08 -20.18 -2.71
N ALA A 89 -4.99 -19.26 -3.07
CA ALA A 89 -5.98 -19.51 -4.10
C ALA A 89 -5.35 -19.77 -5.48
N ALA A 90 -4.27 -19.07 -5.82
CA ALA A 90 -3.50 -19.30 -7.05
C ALA A 90 -2.78 -20.66 -7.08
N ALA A 91 -2.52 -21.24 -5.91
CA ALA A 91 -2.00 -22.60 -5.75
C ALA A 91 -3.11 -23.67 -5.68
N ASP A 92 -4.35 -23.31 -6.02
CA ASP A 92 -5.55 -24.16 -5.94
C ASP A 92 -5.79 -24.74 -4.53
N MET A 93 -5.32 -24.02 -3.51
CA MET A 93 -5.61 -24.29 -2.11
C MET A 93 -6.88 -23.55 -1.69
N SER A 94 -7.58 -24.08 -0.68
CA SER A 94 -8.73 -23.40 -0.08
C SER A 94 -8.30 -22.05 0.50
N ALA A 95 -8.92 -20.96 0.04
CA ALA A 95 -8.74 -19.63 0.58
C ALA A 95 -10.09 -19.10 1.06
N ASP A 96 -10.17 -18.76 2.34
CA ASP A 96 -11.34 -18.12 2.93
C ASP A 96 -11.36 -16.65 2.49
N GLN A 97 -12.38 -16.29 1.71
CA GLN A 97 -12.61 -14.94 1.19
C GLN A 97 -13.58 -14.15 2.07
N GLU A 98 -14.07 -14.72 3.18
CA GLU A 98 -14.95 -14.01 4.09
C GLU A 98 -14.27 -12.76 4.66
N GLY A 99 -15.00 -11.65 4.63
CA GLY A 99 -14.56 -10.39 5.22
C GLY A 99 -13.71 -9.51 4.31
N LEU A 100 -13.56 -9.84 3.04
CA LEU A 100 -13.11 -8.90 2.01
C LEU A 100 -14.15 -7.78 1.83
N THR A 101 -13.68 -6.55 1.70
CA THR A 101 -14.47 -5.42 1.20
C THR A 101 -14.59 -5.48 -0.34
N HIS A 102 -15.41 -4.60 -0.94
CA HIS A 102 -15.54 -4.55 -2.40
C HIS A 102 -14.20 -4.27 -3.10
N GLU A 103 -13.43 -3.32 -2.58
CA GLU A 103 -12.12 -2.94 -3.13
C GLU A 103 -11.11 -4.09 -3.00
N GLU A 104 -11.15 -4.81 -1.88
CA GLU A 104 -10.24 -5.92 -1.61
C GLU A 104 -10.60 -7.17 -2.41
N GLN A 105 -11.89 -7.42 -2.69
CA GLN A 105 -12.32 -8.52 -3.55
C GLN A 105 -11.77 -8.33 -4.97
N ALA A 106 -11.92 -7.12 -5.53
CA ALA A 106 -11.39 -6.81 -6.86
C ALA A 106 -9.85 -6.96 -6.92
N LEU A 107 -9.14 -6.53 -5.87
CA LEU A 107 -7.69 -6.72 -5.76
C LEU A 107 -7.32 -8.21 -5.65
N PHE A 108 -8.05 -8.98 -4.85
CA PHE A 108 -7.83 -10.41 -4.69
C PHE A 108 -7.92 -11.16 -6.03
N ASP A 109 -8.98 -10.91 -6.80
CA ASP A 109 -9.22 -11.58 -8.08
C ASP A 109 -8.08 -11.27 -9.09
N ASP A 110 -7.65 -10.00 -9.20
CA ASP A 110 -6.52 -9.63 -10.09
C ASP A 110 -5.21 -10.28 -9.66
N LEU A 111 -4.93 -10.35 -8.35
CA LEU A 111 -3.74 -10.99 -7.82
C LEU A 111 -3.73 -12.50 -8.14
N VAL A 112 -4.85 -13.20 -7.95
CA VAL A 112 -4.96 -14.63 -8.29
C VAL A 112 -4.69 -14.85 -9.77
N ASP A 113 -5.34 -14.10 -10.64
CA ASP A 113 -5.18 -14.22 -12.09
C ASP A 113 -3.76 -13.91 -12.55
N ARG A 114 -3.12 -12.91 -11.94
CA ARG A 114 -1.73 -12.54 -12.25
C ARG A 114 -0.74 -13.62 -11.80
N ILE A 115 -0.93 -14.20 -10.62
CA ILE A 115 -0.07 -15.28 -10.11
C ILE A 115 -0.24 -16.54 -10.98
N LYS A 116 -1.47 -16.92 -11.33
CA LYS A 116 -1.73 -18.09 -12.18
C LYS A 116 -1.12 -17.92 -13.58
N ARG A 117 -1.26 -16.76 -14.21
CA ARG A 117 -0.60 -16.45 -15.49
C ARG A 117 0.91 -16.51 -15.39
N ASN A 118 1.50 -15.94 -14.34
CA ASN A 118 2.95 -16.04 -14.13
C ASN A 118 3.42 -17.48 -13.98
N LYS A 119 2.71 -18.30 -13.19
CA LYS A 119 2.99 -19.73 -13.01
C LYS A 119 2.95 -20.48 -14.34
N ALA A 120 1.92 -20.28 -15.16
CA ALA A 120 1.81 -20.90 -16.47
C ALA A 120 3.01 -20.54 -17.37
N ASN A 121 3.32 -19.25 -17.51
CA ASN A 121 4.46 -18.79 -18.31
C ASN A 121 5.79 -19.40 -17.84
N VAL A 122 6.00 -19.52 -16.53
CA VAL A 122 7.22 -20.15 -15.98
C VAL A 122 7.28 -21.63 -16.33
N LEU A 123 6.16 -22.35 -16.23
CA LEU A 123 6.09 -23.77 -16.58
C LEU A 123 6.31 -24.01 -18.08
N ASP A 124 5.76 -23.17 -18.96
CA ASP A 124 5.96 -23.25 -20.41
C ASP A 124 7.45 -23.08 -20.77
N VAL A 125 8.14 -22.13 -20.13
CA VAL A 125 9.59 -21.93 -20.28
C VAL A 125 10.35 -23.17 -19.81
N LEU A 126 9.99 -23.74 -18.66
CA LEU A 126 10.66 -24.94 -18.13
C LEU A 126 10.39 -26.20 -18.97
N ALA A 127 9.24 -26.28 -19.62
CA ALA A 127 8.90 -27.35 -20.56
C ALA A 127 9.64 -27.24 -21.90
N GLY A 128 10.38 -26.14 -22.13
CA GLY A 128 11.04 -25.85 -23.41
C GLY A 128 10.08 -25.35 -24.50
N GLU A 129 8.83 -25.06 -24.14
CA GLU A 129 7.79 -24.51 -25.03
C GLU A 129 7.83 -22.98 -25.09
N GLY A 130 8.49 -22.36 -24.11
CA GLY A 130 8.89 -20.96 -24.15
C GLY A 130 9.96 -20.77 -25.22
N GLY A 131 9.53 -20.60 -26.47
CA GLY A 131 10.40 -20.21 -27.57
C GLY A 131 11.33 -19.10 -27.10
N SER A 132 12.63 -19.41 -27.13
CA SER A 132 13.70 -18.43 -26.97
C SER A 132 13.28 -17.17 -27.74
N PRO A 133 13.39 -15.94 -27.19
CA PRO A 133 13.34 -14.78 -28.04
C PRO A 133 14.48 -14.95 -29.03
N ALA A 134 14.13 -15.42 -30.23
CA ALA A 134 15.01 -15.49 -31.36
C ALA A 134 15.31 -14.03 -31.75
N THR A 135 16.27 -13.42 -31.07
CA THR A 135 17.15 -12.47 -31.71
C THR A 135 17.98 -13.26 -32.71
N GLY A 136 17.40 -13.48 -33.89
CA GLY A 136 18.09 -14.01 -35.04
C GLY A 136 19.24 -13.09 -35.42
N THR A 137 20.43 -13.66 -35.43
CA THR A 137 21.66 -13.11 -36.00
C THR A 137 21.68 -13.25 -37.53
N ALA A 138 21.98 -12.15 -38.23
CA ALA A 138 22.70 -12.06 -39.52
C ALA A 138 22.90 -10.56 -39.82
N ASP A 139 24.03 -10.00 -40.27
CA ASP A 139 25.39 -10.48 -40.57
C ASP A 139 26.30 -9.22 -40.67
N SER A 140 27.60 -9.50 -40.59
CA SER A 140 28.84 -8.72 -40.44
C SER A 140 29.04 -7.36 -41.13
N GLY A 141 29.77 -6.48 -40.42
CA GLY A 141 30.46 -5.29 -40.95
C GLY A 141 31.42 -4.69 -39.90
N ALA A 142 32.66 -5.16 -39.88
CA ALA A 142 33.71 -4.83 -38.92
C ALA A 142 34.24 -3.38 -39.01
N ALA A 143 34.56 -2.77 -37.85
CA ALA A 143 35.79 -2.00 -37.58
C ALA A 143 35.92 -1.64 -36.08
N ALA A 144 37.18 -1.65 -35.61
CA ALA A 144 37.72 -1.38 -34.26
C ALA A 144 37.28 -0.02 -33.64
N ASP A 145 37.42 0.29 -32.35
CA ASP A 145 38.60 0.12 -31.48
C ASP A 145 38.27 0.47 -30.00
N THR A 146 38.92 -0.26 -29.08
CA THR A 146 39.39 0.03 -27.70
C THR A 146 38.62 0.96 -26.73
N ALA A 147 38.29 0.46 -25.54
CA ALA A 147 38.90 0.88 -24.24
C ALA A 147 38.20 0.26 -23.01
N GLU A 148 38.99 -0.40 -22.16
CA GLU A 148 38.65 -0.89 -20.82
C GLU A 148 38.29 0.26 -19.86
N SER A 149 37.28 0.04 -18.99
CA SER A 149 37.28 0.66 -17.66
C SER A 149 36.48 -0.15 -16.65
N SER A 150 37.08 -0.33 -15.50
CA SER A 150 36.83 -1.33 -14.48
C SER A 150 35.69 -1.00 -13.50
N ALA A 151 35.00 -2.07 -13.09
CA ALA A 151 34.60 -2.41 -11.72
C ALA A 151 33.51 -1.62 -10.93
N SER A 152 32.47 -2.39 -10.59
CA SER A 152 31.80 -2.56 -9.27
C SER A 152 30.38 -2.01 -9.03
N PRO A 153 29.57 -2.71 -8.20
CA PRO A 153 28.10 -2.74 -8.31
C PRO A 153 27.38 -1.72 -7.39
N PRO A 154 26.09 -1.41 -7.66
CA PRO A 154 25.33 -0.48 -6.83
C PRO A 154 24.88 -1.15 -5.52
N THR A 155 25.15 -0.46 -4.42
CA THR A 155 24.81 -0.82 -3.05
C THR A 155 23.30 -0.64 -2.81
N GLU A 156 22.70 -1.61 -2.14
CA GLU A 156 21.31 -1.57 -1.64
C GLU A 156 21.04 -0.31 -0.84
N VAL A 157 19.99 0.43 -1.23
CA VAL A 157 19.56 1.63 -0.54
C VAL A 157 18.60 1.22 0.59
N ASP A 158 19.14 1.24 1.80
CA ASP A 158 18.44 1.03 3.07
C ASP A 158 17.28 2.03 3.25
N THR A 159 16.06 1.57 3.04
CA THR A 159 14.81 2.35 3.13
C THR A 159 14.43 2.70 4.57
N ASN A 160 15.17 2.23 5.57
CA ASN A 160 14.83 2.40 6.99
C ASN A 160 15.22 3.78 7.55
N ARG A 161 15.99 4.59 6.80
CA ARG A 161 16.41 5.93 7.24
C ARG A 161 15.37 7.04 7.00
N ARG A 162 14.35 6.80 6.16
CA ARG A 162 13.31 7.82 5.87
C ARG A 162 12.30 8.03 7.00
N ARG A 163 12.17 7.09 7.94
CA ARG A 163 11.21 7.20 9.06
C ARG A 163 11.66 8.12 10.20
N THR A 164 12.95 8.33 10.39
CA THR A 164 13.47 9.14 11.51
C THR A 164 13.61 10.63 11.19
N ASP A 165 13.70 11.01 9.91
CA ASP A 165 13.79 12.42 9.50
C ASP A 165 12.44 13.15 9.53
N HIS A 166 11.32 12.44 9.36
CA HIS A 166 9.99 13.07 9.41
C HIS A 166 9.66 13.58 10.83
N TYR A 167 10.06 12.83 11.87
CA TYR A 167 9.87 13.24 13.27
C TYR A 167 10.74 14.44 13.66
N ARG A 168 12.02 14.47 13.24
CA ARG A 168 12.94 15.58 13.58
C ARG A 168 12.60 16.89 12.88
N ARG A 169 11.89 16.86 11.74
CA ARG A 169 11.47 18.07 11.02
C ARG A 169 10.24 18.74 11.64
N ARG A 170 9.34 17.98 12.31
CA ARG A 170 8.18 18.54 13.03
C ARG A 170 8.56 19.22 14.35
N GLU A 171 9.60 18.76 15.06
CA GLU A 171 10.05 19.39 16.33
C GLU A 171 10.71 20.77 16.17
N ARG A 172 11.23 21.09 14.98
CA ARG A 172 11.83 22.42 14.71
C ARG A 172 10.82 23.50 14.31
N ARG A 173 9.55 23.16 14.07
CA ARG A 173 8.48 24.12 13.78
C ARG A 173 7.62 24.49 14.99
N ARG A 174 7.87 23.89 16.17
CA ARG A 174 7.20 24.18 17.45
C ARG A 174 8.10 24.96 18.44
N ARG A 175 9.11 25.68 17.94
CA ARG A 175 9.90 26.66 18.72
C ARG A 175 9.84 28.01 18.09
#